data_AF-A0A180F3W4-F1
#
_entry.id   AF-A0A180F3W4-F1
#
_cell.length_a   1.000
_cell.length_b   1.000
_cell.length_c   1.000
_cell.angle_alpha   90.00
_cell.angle_beta   90.00
_cell.angle_gamma   90.00
#
_symmetry.space_group_name_H-M   'P 1'
#
loop_
_entity.id
_entity.type
_entity.pdbx_description
1 polymer ?
#
loop_
_entity_poly.entity_id
_entity_poly.type
_entity_poly.pdbx_seq_one_letter_code
_entity_poly.pdbx_strand_id
1 'polypeptide(L)' 'MNNKSNNIYTAIDLFSGAGGLSLGAQNAGFEIAIAIEQDIDSAKTFKKIIQIR' A
#
# COMPACT_ATOMS: atom_id res chain seq x y z
N MET A 1 29.49 15.03 -0.54
CA MET A 1 28.16 14.73 -1.10
C MET A 1 27.66 13.48 -0.39
N ASN A 2 26.62 13.58 0.45
CA ASN A 2 26.13 12.44 1.24
C ASN A 2 25.19 11.59 0.39
N ASN A 3 25.62 10.39 0.03
CA ASN A 3 24.76 9.35 -0.55
C ASN A 3 23.93 8.73 0.57
N LYS A 4 22.78 9.34 0.88
CA LYS A 4 21.78 8.71 1.75
C LYS A 4 21.16 7.56 0.94
N SER A 5 21.27 6.32 1.42
CA SER A 5 20.54 5.21 0.83
C SER A 5 19.05 5.50 0.94
N ASN A 6 18.34 5.51 -0.19
CA ASN A 6 16.88 5.62 -0.20
C ASN A 6 16.30 4.28 0.23
N ASN A 7 16.27 4.04 1.55
CA ASN A 7 15.59 2.86 2.09
C ASN A 7 14.08 3.04 1.89
N ILE A 8 13.51 2.18 1.05
CA ILE A 8 12.06 2.03 0.91
C ILE A 8 11.61 1.05 2.00
N TYR A 9 10.60 1.44 2.77
CA TYR A 9 10.00 0.57 3.77
C TYR A 9 8.86 -0.23 3.14
N THR A 10 8.92 -1.55 3.24
CA THR A 10 7.87 -2.45 2.77
C THR A 10 6.81 -2.63 3.85
N ALA A 11 5.54 -2.60 3.45
CA ALA A 11 4.39 -2.77 4.33
C ALA A 11 3.40 -3.84 3.80
N ILE A 12 2.64 -4.40 4.74
CA ILE A 12 1.54 -5.32 4.49
C ILE A 12 0.28 -4.70 5.11
N ASP A 13 -0.78 -4.59 4.33
CA ASP A 13 -2.07 -4.00 4.75
C ASP A 13 -3.09 -5.12 4.99
N LEU A 14 -3.34 -5.44 6.27
CA LEU A 14 -4.31 -6.45 6.67
C LEU A 14 -5.65 -5.77 6.95
N PHE A 15 -6.74 -6.31 6.38
CA PHE A 15 -8.07 -5.70 6.41
C PHE A 15 -8.09 -4.36 5.66
N SER A 16 -7.54 -4.36 4.46
CA SER A 16 -7.23 -3.14 3.71
C SER A 16 -8.47 -2.34 3.28
N GLY A 17 -9.65 -2.96 3.30
CA GLY A 17 -10.90 -2.36 2.85
C GLY A 17 -10.75 -1.80 1.44
N ALA A 18 -11.24 -0.58 1.23
CA ALA A 18 -11.11 0.13 -0.05
C ALA A 18 -9.71 0.72 -0.31
N GLY A 19 -8.77 0.64 0.64
CA GLY A 19 -7.37 1.04 0.45
C GLY A 19 -6.93 2.40 1.02
N GLY A 20 -7.68 2.99 1.93
CA GLY A 20 -7.33 4.30 2.52
C GLY A 20 -5.99 4.30 3.27
N LEU A 21 -5.70 3.25 4.04
CA LEU A 21 -4.44 3.10 4.76
C LEU A 21 -3.27 2.90 3.78
N SER A 22 -3.41 1.97 2.84
CA SER A 22 -2.44 1.76 1.75
C SER A 22 -2.11 3.03 0.97
N LEU A 23 -3.10 3.85 0.62
CA LEU A 23 -2.87 5.13 -0.06
C LEU A 23 -2.03 6.09 0.80
N GLY A 24 -2.38 6.20 2.09
CA GLY A 24 -1.61 7.00 3.04
C GLY A 24 -0.16 6.52 3.20
N ALA A 25 0.04 5.21 3.26
CA ALA A 25 1.36 4.60 3.34
C ALA A 25 2.20 4.86 2.07
N GLN A 26 1.62 4.71 0.88
CA GLN A 26 2.30 5.06 -0.38
C GLN A 26 2.68 6.54 -0.43
N ASN A 27 1.78 7.43 0.00
CA ASN A 27 2.07 8.86 0.10
C ASN A 27 3.19 9.18 1.10
N ALA A 28 3.36 8.34 2.13
CA ALA A 28 4.44 8.44 3.11
C ALA A 28 5.76 7.79 2.64
N GLY A 29 5.82 7.23 1.43
CA GLY A 29 7.03 6.63 0.85
C GLY A 29 7.21 5.14 1.16
N PHE A 30 6.17 4.47 1.66
CA PHE A 30 6.16 3.02 1.85
C PHE A 30 5.75 2.30 0.55
N GLU A 31 6.21 1.07 0.41
CA GLU A 31 5.80 0.15 -0.64
C GLU A 31 4.86 -0.91 -0.06
N ILE A 32 3.64 -0.99 -0.59
CA ILE A 32 2.69 -2.04 -0.22
C ILE A 32 3.02 -3.28 -1.04
N ALA A 33 3.49 -4.34 -0.38
CA ALA A 33 3.79 -5.62 -1.04
C ALA A 33 2.57 -6.54 -1.08
N ILE A 34 1.74 -6.52 -0.03
CA ILE A 34 0.55 -7.38 0.10
C ILE A 34 -0.56 -6.57 0.77
N ALA A 35 -1.79 -6.73 0.27
CA ALA A 35 -2.99 -6.28 0.94
C ALA A 35 -4.00 -7.44 0.97
N ILE A 36 -4.65 -7.65 2.13
CA ILE A 36 -5.63 -8.72 2.32
C ILE A 36 -6.98 -8.10 2.68
N GLU A 37 -7.99 -8.41 1.86
CA GLU A 37 -9.38 -8.01 2.06
C GLU A 37 -10.31 -9.16 1.68
N GLN A 38 -11.33 -9.40 2.50
CA GLN A 38 -12.31 -10.46 2.30
C GLN A 38 -13.51 -9.97 1.48
N ASP A 39 -13.94 -8.72 1.68
CA ASP A 39 -15.04 -8.13 0.94
C ASP A 39 -14.64 -7.82 -0.51
N ILE A 40 -15.34 -8.44 -1.45
CA ILE A 40 -14.96 -8.40 -2.86
C ILE A 40 -15.15 -7.01 -3.48
N ASP A 41 -16.10 -6.22 -3.01
CA ASP A 41 -16.36 -4.89 -3.56
C ASP A 41 -15.34 -3.85 -3.03
N SER A 42 -14.94 -3.99 -1.77
CA SER A 42 -13.79 -3.29 -1.19
C SER A 42 -12.50 -3.64 -1.92
N ALA A 43 -12.23 -4.92 -2.16
CA ALA A 43 -11.03 -5.37 -2.89
C ALA A 43 -11.01 -4.86 -4.36
N LYS A 44 -12.16 -4.83 -5.06
CA LYS A 44 -12.26 -4.21 -6.39
C LYS A 44 -11.96 -2.72 -6.35
N THR A 45 -12.43 -2.03 -5.31
CA THR A 45 -12.19 -0.59 -5.13
C THR A 45 -10.72 -0.33 -4.83
N PHE A 46 -10.11 -1.10 -3.93
CA PHE A 46 -8.69 -1.09 -3.63
C PHE A 46 -7.85 -1.20 -4.91
N LYS A 47 -8.14 -2.21 -5.74
CA LYS A 47 -7.42 -2.48 -6.99
C LYS A 47 -7.47 -1.34 -8.01
N LYS A 48 -8.47 -0.46 -7.94
CA LYS A 48 -8.58 0.71 -8.84
C LYS A 48 -7.66 1.86 -8.42
N ILE A 49 -7.34 1.97 -7.14
CA ILE A 49 -6.67 3.16 -6.59
C ILE A 49 -5.26 2.87 -6.07
N ILE A 50 -4.94 1.63 -5.71
CA ILE A 50 -3.63 1.23 -5.19
C ILE A 50 -2.89 0.38 -6.22
N GLN A 51 -1.64 0.75 -6.47
CA GLN A 51 -0.71 -0.06 -7.25
C GLN A 51 0.21 -0.83 -6.30
N ILE A 52 0.00 -2.14 -6.19
CA ILE A 52 0.96 -3.04 -5.52
C ILE A 52 2.10 -3.32 -6.50
N ARG A 53 3.34 -3.33 -5.99
CA ARG A 53 4.57 -3.59 -6.75
C ARG A 53 5.12 -4.98 -6.45
#